data_AF-A0A3M9ZMB4-F1
#
_entry.id   AF-A0A3M9ZMB4-F1
#
_cell.length_a   1.000
_cell.length_b   1.000
_cell.length_c   1.000
_cell.angle_alpha   90.00
_cell.angle_beta   90.00
_cell.angle_gamma   90.00
#
_symmetry.space_group_name_H-M   'P 1'
#
loop_
_entity.id
_entity.type
_entity.pdbx_description
1 polymer ?
#
loop_
_entity_poly.entity_id
_entity_poly.type
_entity_poly.pdbx_seq_one_letter_code
_entity_poly.pdbx_strand_id
1 'polypeptide(L)'
;MGGAMAGEMGGAMAGEMGGAMAGEMGGAMAGDDRLVVIETASGTFTIELFDDDAPNHASNLRNLADTGYYNGTLFHRIISGFMIQGGDDNTKEGNPSTWGQGGEAYGPNDNIDAEFNDIMHVPGIVSMARSASPDSAGSQFFIVHGDATFLDGQYTAFGRIVTEESRDALEAIATLETTAGDQPVDTDAARVLGAYTVARSEAGELLELGEPERTGDDGATDEEAEDADPSLITPADLEDGVYRNARLGISFAPPAGWSVQELPTPKPGPEVPDLVVVGPEDDGLPPVISLDVQFAADRTLEEYIEHRNSFRAVAIESGELEIEGAEGAEINGREALAQDARGTFVSQGAEREIAFREIVTESEGKFYALTFMSEADEFEGNMGLFEGTLGTFMVPADAQGEDAGEDMAREAGAERGGGCLIATAAHGTEMAAEVQALREIRDSVLLSTGAGSAFMSAFNGVYYSFSPAVADWERESPELRAAVRALLAPMLASLSIMSAAEPGSELGVAALGSLVIALNAGLYVAAPAALAWRLGRR
;
A
#
# COMPACT_ATOMS: atom_id res chain seq x y z
N MET A 1 -3.65 -8.94 -76.12
CA MET A 1 -4.72 -8.08 -75.58
C MET A 1 -5.55 -8.93 -74.64
N GLY A 2 -5.78 -8.42 -73.44
CA GLY A 2 -6.30 -9.16 -72.29
C GLY A 2 -7.76 -9.56 -72.37
N GLY A 3 -8.24 -10.12 -71.26
CA GLY A 3 -9.64 -10.42 -71.03
C GLY A 3 -9.79 -11.31 -69.80
N ALA A 4 -10.27 -10.72 -68.71
CA ALA A 4 -10.48 -11.32 -67.39
C ALA A 4 -11.82 -12.09 -67.28
N MET A 5 -12.06 -12.60 -66.06
CA MET A 5 -13.34 -13.07 -65.47
C MET A 5 -13.74 -14.52 -65.80
N ALA A 6 -14.33 -15.33 -64.92
CA ALA A 6 -14.67 -15.30 -63.49
C ALA A 6 -15.31 -16.68 -63.18
N GLY A 7 -15.51 -17.02 -61.90
CA GLY A 7 -16.65 -17.87 -61.49
C GLY A 7 -16.32 -19.14 -60.72
N GLU A 8 -16.73 -19.12 -59.45
CA GLU A 8 -16.85 -20.20 -58.45
C GLU A 8 -17.86 -21.31 -58.80
N MET A 9 -17.90 -22.28 -57.86
CA MET A 9 -18.80 -23.44 -57.67
C MET A 9 -18.38 -24.70 -58.44
N GLY A 10 -18.10 -25.83 -57.81
CA GLY A 10 -18.19 -26.26 -56.42
C GLY A 10 -18.29 -27.80 -56.40
N GLY A 11 -17.92 -28.41 -55.28
CA GLY A 11 -18.46 -29.72 -54.91
C GLY A 11 -17.55 -30.94 -55.08
N ALA A 12 -17.09 -31.40 -53.91
CA ALA A 12 -17.15 -32.81 -53.48
C ALA A 12 -16.18 -33.82 -54.10
N MET A 13 -15.17 -34.20 -53.31
CA MET A 13 -14.97 -35.57 -52.79
C MET A 13 -13.48 -35.82 -52.51
N ALA A 14 -13.06 -35.58 -51.27
CA ALA A 14 -11.90 -36.25 -50.65
C ALA A 14 -11.88 -35.89 -49.15
N GLY A 15 -12.75 -36.51 -48.38
CA GLY A 15 -12.81 -36.33 -46.93
C GLY A 15 -13.63 -37.43 -46.30
N GLU A 16 -13.12 -38.66 -46.31
CA GLU A 16 -13.63 -39.77 -45.50
C GLU A 16 -12.69 -40.98 -45.64
N MET A 17 -11.56 -40.95 -44.92
CA MET A 17 -10.81 -42.14 -44.46
C MET A 17 -9.60 -41.73 -43.59
N GLY A 18 -9.80 -40.81 -42.65
CA GLY A 18 -8.79 -40.41 -41.65
C GLY A 18 -9.32 -40.26 -40.22
N GLY A 19 -10.56 -40.70 -39.96
CA GLY A 19 -11.30 -40.40 -38.72
C GLY A 19 -11.52 -41.56 -37.76
N ALA A 20 -10.84 -42.71 -37.92
CA ALA A 20 -11.13 -43.91 -37.13
C ALA A 20 -9.97 -44.44 -36.25
N MET A 21 -8.94 -43.61 -36.00
CA MET A 21 -7.93 -43.86 -34.95
C MET A 21 -7.50 -42.55 -34.25
N ALA A 22 -8.45 -41.66 -33.99
CA ALA A 22 -8.23 -40.41 -33.26
C ALA A 22 -9.25 -40.22 -32.11
N GLY A 23 -9.84 -41.32 -31.62
CA GLY A 23 -10.90 -41.30 -30.63
C GLY A 23 -10.73 -42.40 -29.59
N GLU A 24 -9.56 -42.45 -28.94
CA GLU A 24 -9.36 -43.16 -27.66
C GLU A 24 -8.03 -42.80 -26.95
N MET A 25 -7.53 -41.57 -27.16
CA MET A 25 -6.45 -40.98 -26.35
C MET A 25 -6.82 -39.54 -26.01
N GLY A 26 -7.91 -39.41 -25.26
CA GLY A 26 -8.27 -38.20 -24.51
C GLY A 26 -8.26 -38.49 -23.01
N GLY A 27 -7.27 -39.26 -22.55
CA GLY A 27 -6.92 -39.30 -21.14
C GLY A 27 -6.06 -38.08 -20.87
N ALA A 28 -6.51 -37.23 -19.94
CA ALA A 28 -5.76 -36.12 -19.40
C ALA A 28 -4.30 -36.52 -19.19
N MET A 29 -3.37 -35.81 -19.83
CA MET A 29 -1.98 -35.82 -19.37
C MET A 29 -2.03 -35.19 -17.97
N ALA A 30 -1.96 -36.04 -16.95
CA ALA A 30 -1.60 -35.59 -15.62
C ALA A 30 -0.26 -34.87 -15.75
N GLY A 31 -0.27 -33.55 -15.59
CA GLY A 31 0.94 -32.75 -15.50
C GLY A 31 1.84 -33.38 -14.45
N ASP A 32 3.12 -33.50 -14.79
CA ASP A 32 4.14 -34.10 -13.93
C ASP A 32 4.25 -33.22 -12.67
N ASP A 33 3.55 -33.63 -11.61
CA ASP A 33 3.45 -32.91 -10.33
C ASP A 33 4.81 -32.97 -9.60
N ARG A 34 5.74 -32.16 -10.11
CA ARG A 34 7.13 -32.08 -9.68
C ARG A 34 7.37 -30.76 -8.97
N LEU A 35 8.06 -30.85 -7.84
CA LEU A 35 8.56 -29.71 -7.09
C LEU A 35 10.02 -29.46 -7.44
N VAL A 36 10.46 -28.21 -7.31
CA VAL A 36 11.89 -27.85 -7.38
C VAL A 36 12.44 -27.80 -5.96
N VAL A 37 13.53 -28.51 -5.71
CA VAL A 37 14.27 -28.49 -4.45
C VAL A 37 15.56 -27.71 -4.65
N ILE A 38 15.83 -26.76 -3.76
CA ILE A 38 17.08 -25.99 -3.70
C ILE A 38 17.67 -26.17 -2.30
N GLU A 39 18.76 -26.93 -2.23
CA GLU A 39 19.52 -27.17 -1.01
C GLU A 39 20.52 -26.03 -0.80
N THR A 40 20.51 -25.43 0.38
CA THR A 40 21.46 -24.38 0.78
C THR A 40 22.19 -24.76 2.06
N ALA A 41 23.23 -24.03 2.41
CA ALA A 41 23.90 -24.21 3.70
C ALA A 41 23.00 -23.87 4.91
N SER A 42 21.97 -23.04 4.70
CA SER A 42 21.07 -22.55 5.76
C SER A 42 19.70 -23.23 5.76
N GLY A 43 19.49 -24.26 4.93
CA GLY A 43 18.24 -25.03 4.85
C GLY A 43 17.82 -25.35 3.42
N THR A 44 16.69 -26.04 3.28
CA THR A 44 16.21 -26.53 1.98
C THR A 44 14.92 -25.83 1.58
N PHE A 45 14.89 -25.27 0.37
CA PHE A 45 13.66 -24.78 -0.25
C PHE A 45 13.02 -25.87 -1.08
N THR A 46 11.74 -26.12 -0.85
CA THR A 46 10.87 -26.94 -1.69
C THR A 46 9.82 -26.03 -2.31
N ILE A 47 9.84 -25.92 -3.64
CA ILE A 47 9.06 -24.93 -4.41
C ILE A 47 8.05 -25.67 -5.28
N GLU A 48 6.78 -25.31 -5.10
CA GLU A 48 5.69 -25.61 -6.04
C GLU A 48 5.67 -24.56 -7.15
N LEU A 49 5.47 -24.98 -8.39
CA LEU A 49 5.46 -24.11 -9.56
C LEU A 49 4.04 -23.89 -10.08
N PHE A 50 3.76 -22.68 -10.54
CA PHE A 50 2.49 -22.28 -11.13
C PHE A 50 2.54 -22.45 -12.65
N ASP A 51 2.58 -23.71 -13.11
CA ASP A 51 2.71 -24.04 -14.53
C ASP A 51 1.54 -23.49 -15.38
N ASP A 52 0.37 -23.28 -14.78
CA ASP A 52 -0.80 -22.72 -15.46
C ASP A 52 -0.72 -21.19 -15.63
N ASP A 53 -0.07 -20.49 -14.67
CA ASP A 53 0.02 -19.02 -14.64
C ASP A 53 1.28 -18.49 -15.36
N ALA A 54 2.41 -19.21 -15.23
CA ALA A 54 3.70 -18.80 -15.78
C ALA A 54 4.50 -20.01 -16.33
N PRO A 55 4.00 -20.67 -17.40
CA PRO A 55 4.56 -21.93 -17.91
C PRO A 55 6.02 -21.82 -18.36
N ASN A 56 6.44 -20.71 -18.96
CA ASN A 56 7.82 -20.55 -19.42
C ASN A 56 8.78 -20.33 -18.25
N HIS A 57 8.38 -19.54 -17.25
CA HIS A 57 9.18 -19.30 -16.05
C HIS A 57 9.31 -20.55 -15.18
N ALA A 58 8.21 -21.28 -14.98
CA ALA A 58 8.19 -22.57 -14.28
C ALA A 58 9.11 -23.59 -14.98
N SER A 59 8.97 -23.73 -16.30
CA SER A 59 9.82 -24.61 -17.11
C SER A 59 11.29 -24.21 -17.05
N ASN A 60 11.59 -22.92 -17.07
CA ASN A 60 12.95 -22.40 -16.98
C ASN A 60 13.63 -22.79 -15.65
N LEU A 61 12.99 -22.49 -14.51
CA LEU A 61 13.55 -22.85 -13.20
C LEU A 61 13.78 -24.36 -13.10
N ARG A 62 12.79 -25.16 -13.54
CA ARG A 62 12.84 -26.62 -13.55
C ARG A 62 14.03 -27.15 -14.35
N ASN A 63 14.22 -26.67 -15.58
CA ASN A 63 15.31 -27.10 -16.44
C ASN A 63 16.70 -26.66 -15.93
N LEU A 64 16.82 -25.44 -15.40
CA LEU A 64 18.06 -24.95 -14.80
C LEU A 64 18.42 -25.73 -13.53
N ALA A 65 17.45 -26.08 -12.70
CA ALA A 65 17.66 -26.95 -11.55
C ALA A 65 18.17 -28.33 -11.99
N ASP A 66 17.48 -29.03 -12.91
CA ASP A 66 17.86 -30.37 -13.33
C ASP A 66 19.22 -30.45 -14.07
N THR A 67 19.69 -29.34 -14.65
CA THR A 67 21.03 -29.25 -15.23
C THR A 67 22.13 -28.93 -14.21
N GLY A 68 21.77 -28.65 -12.95
CA GLY A 68 22.67 -28.23 -11.89
C GLY A 68 23.18 -26.79 -12.07
N TYR A 69 22.48 -25.96 -12.85
CA TYR A 69 22.89 -24.58 -13.11
C TYR A 69 23.00 -23.77 -11.82
N TYR A 70 22.11 -23.97 -10.85
CA TYR A 70 22.14 -23.23 -9.59
C TYR A 70 23.22 -23.72 -8.61
N ASN A 71 23.90 -24.84 -8.89
CA ASN A 71 24.89 -25.38 -7.96
C ASN A 71 26.06 -24.39 -7.79
N GLY A 72 26.30 -23.99 -6.55
CA GLY A 72 27.34 -23.03 -6.16
C GLY A 72 26.95 -21.56 -6.32
N THR A 73 25.76 -21.22 -6.83
CA THR A 73 25.28 -19.83 -6.84
C THR A 73 24.96 -19.36 -5.42
N LEU A 74 24.80 -18.05 -5.25
CA LEU A 74 24.45 -17.41 -3.99
C LEU A 74 23.08 -16.73 -4.07
N PHE A 75 22.40 -16.68 -2.93
CA PHE A 75 21.47 -15.57 -2.64
C PHE A 75 22.30 -14.31 -2.41
N HIS A 76 22.58 -13.59 -3.48
CA HIS A 76 23.58 -12.51 -3.51
C HIS A 76 23.01 -11.15 -3.10
N ARG A 77 21.68 -11.03 -2.99
CA ARG A 77 21.00 -9.82 -2.53
C ARG A 77 19.91 -10.23 -1.54
N ILE A 78 20.01 -9.75 -0.30
CA ILE A 78 19.18 -10.15 0.82
C ILE A 78 18.68 -8.88 1.50
N ILE A 79 17.36 -8.69 1.53
CA ILE A 79 16.72 -7.57 2.24
C ILE A 79 15.69 -8.15 3.21
N SER A 80 16.03 -8.12 4.50
CA SER A 80 15.13 -8.57 5.56
C SER A 80 13.80 -7.80 5.51
N GLY A 81 12.69 -8.50 5.77
CA GLY A 81 11.33 -8.00 5.58
C GLY A 81 10.90 -7.77 4.12
N PHE A 82 11.72 -8.07 3.11
CA PHE A 82 11.34 -7.89 1.71
C PHE A 82 11.53 -9.18 0.89
N MET A 83 12.76 -9.51 0.49
CA MET A 83 13.03 -10.69 -0.32
C MET A 83 14.50 -11.15 -0.26
N ILE A 84 14.73 -12.37 -0.71
CA ILE A 84 16.07 -12.91 -0.99
C ILE A 84 16.16 -13.23 -2.48
N GLN A 85 17.19 -12.73 -3.16
CA GLN A 85 17.37 -12.89 -4.60
C GLN A 85 18.61 -13.74 -4.90
N GLY A 86 18.43 -14.72 -5.77
CA GLY A 86 19.44 -15.69 -6.18
C GLY A 86 19.40 -15.98 -7.67
N GLY A 87 20.14 -17.01 -8.10
CA GLY A 87 20.12 -17.48 -9.49
C GLY A 87 21.17 -16.87 -10.43
N ASP A 88 22.02 -15.97 -9.95
CA ASP A 88 23.10 -15.38 -10.76
C ASP A 88 24.35 -16.28 -10.80
N ASP A 89 24.78 -16.71 -11.98
CA ASP A 89 25.97 -17.56 -12.17
C ASP A 89 27.30 -16.84 -11.95
N ASN A 90 27.34 -15.50 -12.02
CA ASN A 90 28.52 -14.71 -11.65
C ASN A 90 28.90 -14.90 -10.17
N THR A 91 27.98 -15.38 -9.33
CA THR A 91 28.22 -15.62 -7.91
C THR A 91 29.05 -16.88 -7.61
N LYS A 92 29.25 -17.75 -8.61
CA LYS A 92 30.04 -18.98 -8.44
C LYS A 92 31.54 -18.71 -8.33
N GLU A 93 32.07 -17.91 -9.23
CA GLU A 93 33.51 -17.63 -9.34
C GLU A 93 33.84 -16.16 -9.71
N GLY A 94 32.82 -15.30 -9.85
CA GLY A 94 32.97 -13.89 -10.24
C GLY A 94 33.26 -12.94 -9.08
N ASN A 95 33.65 -11.71 -9.43
CA ASN A 95 33.87 -10.64 -8.46
C ASN A 95 32.52 -10.22 -7.85
N PRO A 96 32.42 -9.95 -6.52
CA PRO A 96 31.20 -9.40 -5.92
C PRO A 96 30.61 -8.17 -6.64
N SER A 97 31.43 -7.39 -7.36
CA SER A 97 30.98 -6.27 -8.18
C SER A 97 30.16 -6.64 -9.42
N THR A 98 30.16 -7.91 -9.83
CA THR A 98 29.40 -8.42 -11.00
C THR A 98 28.16 -9.21 -10.59
N TRP A 99 27.90 -9.33 -9.29
CA TRP A 99 26.69 -9.99 -8.80
C TRP A 99 25.44 -9.14 -9.14
N GLY A 100 24.35 -9.82 -9.49
CA GLY A 100 23.12 -9.26 -10.02
C GLY A 100 23.14 -9.00 -11.53
N GLN A 101 24.26 -9.21 -12.23
CA GLN A 101 24.41 -8.90 -13.66
C GLN A 101 24.44 -10.11 -14.59
N GLY A 102 24.57 -11.33 -14.04
CA GLY A 102 24.57 -12.56 -14.83
C GLY A 102 23.19 -13.19 -14.88
N GLY A 103 23.15 -14.46 -15.29
CA GLY A 103 21.93 -15.24 -15.29
C GLY A 103 21.17 -15.28 -16.61
N GLU A 104 21.54 -16.22 -17.48
CA GLU A 104 20.85 -16.49 -18.76
C GLU A 104 19.71 -17.50 -18.56
N ALA A 105 18.62 -17.32 -19.32
CA ALA A 105 17.52 -18.27 -19.39
C ALA A 105 17.94 -19.62 -20.02
N TYR A 106 17.19 -20.67 -19.71
CA TYR A 106 17.34 -21.97 -20.35
C TYR A 106 16.82 -21.95 -21.79
N GLY A 107 17.72 -22.11 -22.75
CA GLY A 107 17.36 -22.28 -24.16
C GLY A 107 18.26 -21.52 -25.11
N PRO A 108 17.81 -21.32 -26.37
CA PRO A 108 18.58 -20.58 -27.38
C PRO A 108 18.46 -19.06 -27.25
N ASN A 109 17.53 -18.58 -26.40
CA ASN A 109 17.34 -17.17 -26.09
C ASN A 109 17.77 -16.95 -24.65
N ASP A 110 18.55 -15.92 -24.41
CA ASP A 110 19.09 -15.62 -23.07
C ASP A 110 18.01 -15.04 -22.13
N ASN A 111 16.82 -14.70 -22.66
CA ASN A 111 15.71 -14.07 -21.95
C ASN A 111 14.37 -14.80 -22.18
N ILE A 112 13.46 -14.62 -21.23
CA ILE A 112 12.08 -15.07 -21.24
C ILE A 112 11.17 -13.83 -21.23
N ASP A 113 10.12 -13.86 -22.05
CA ASP A 113 9.09 -12.82 -22.11
C ASP A 113 8.25 -12.82 -20.83
N ALA A 114 7.76 -11.67 -20.39
CA ALA A 114 6.99 -11.56 -19.15
C ALA A 114 5.70 -12.39 -19.20
N GLU A 115 5.39 -13.09 -18.09
CA GLU A 115 4.14 -13.84 -17.89
C GLU A 115 3.41 -13.25 -16.67
N PHE A 116 3.18 -11.93 -16.69
CA PHE A 116 2.50 -11.25 -15.58
C PHE A 116 1.14 -11.89 -15.29
N ASN A 117 0.85 -12.07 -14.02
CA ASN A 117 -0.38 -12.65 -13.51
C ASN A 117 -0.87 -11.87 -12.29
N ASP A 118 -2.05 -12.24 -11.82
CA ASP A 118 -2.73 -11.64 -10.69
C ASP A 118 -2.25 -12.20 -9.34
N ILE A 119 -1.31 -13.14 -9.27
CA ILE A 119 -0.84 -13.71 -8.00
C ILE A 119 -0.13 -12.63 -7.16
N MET A 120 -0.55 -12.49 -5.92
CA MET A 120 -0.02 -11.53 -4.96
C MET A 120 1.35 -11.98 -4.41
N HIS A 121 2.29 -11.06 -4.28
CA HIS A 121 3.64 -11.28 -3.75
C HIS A 121 3.65 -11.23 -2.22
N VAL A 122 3.00 -12.21 -1.59
CA VAL A 122 3.00 -12.44 -0.14
C VAL A 122 4.19 -13.32 0.29
N PRO A 123 4.53 -13.40 1.59
CA PRO A 123 5.64 -14.22 2.08
C PRO A 123 5.63 -15.66 1.56
N GLY A 124 6.76 -16.09 1.00
CA GLY A 124 6.97 -17.42 0.44
C GLY A 124 6.71 -17.55 -1.07
N ILE A 125 6.19 -16.51 -1.73
CA ILE A 125 6.04 -16.48 -3.19
C ILE A 125 7.41 -16.39 -3.87
N VAL A 126 7.57 -17.14 -4.96
CA VAL A 126 8.75 -17.17 -5.82
C VAL A 126 8.41 -16.43 -7.10
N SER A 127 9.21 -15.41 -7.41
CA SER A 127 8.98 -14.53 -8.56
C SER A 127 10.29 -14.20 -9.26
N MET A 128 10.20 -13.83 -10.54
CA MET A 128 11.36 -13.73 -11.42
C MET A 128 12.01 -12.35 -11.35
N ALA A 129 13.34 -12.30 -11.19
CA ALA A 129 14.07 -11.04 -11.31
C ALA A 129 14.26 -10.69 -12.79
N ARG A 130 14.28 -9.39 -13.10
CA ARG A 130 14.45 -8.87 -14.46
C ARG A 130 15.20 -7.55 -14.45
N SER A 131 15.71 -7.17 -15.61
CA SER A 131 16.19 -5.81 -15.84
C SER A 131 15.00 -4.84 -16.02
N ALA A 132 15.29 -3.59 -16.41
CA ALA A 132 14.25 -2.61 -16.71
C ALA A 132 13.25 -3.10 -17.79
N SER A 133 13.67 -3.96 -18.72
CA SER A 133 12.79 -4.56 -19.72
C SER A 133 11.91 -5.65 -19.09
N PRO A 134 10.57 -5.60 -19.25
CA PRO A 134 9.67 -6.68 -18.86
C PRO A 134 10.11 -8.06 -19.38
N ASP A 135 10.51 -8.12 -20.65
CA ASP A 135 10.89 -9.35 -21.37
C ASP A 135 12.39 -9.66 -21.25
N SER A 136 12.95 -9.54 -20.04
CA SER A 136 14.38 -9.77 -19.78
C SER A 136 14.66 -10.73 -18.63
N ALA A 137 13.67 -11.55 -18.30
CA ALA A 137 13.84 -12.58 -17.29
C ALA A 137 14.88 -13.61 -17.75
N GLY A 138 15.85 -13.93 -16.89
CA GLY A 138 16.91 -14.90 -17.16
C GLY A 138 16.79 -16.12 -16.24
N SER A 139 17.82 -16.35 -15.43
CA SER A 139 17.83 -17.38 -14.38
C SER A 139 17.69 -16.83 -12.96
N GLN A 140 17.76 -15.50 -12.78
CA GLN A 140 17.65 -14.89 -11.47
C GLN A 140 16.21 -14.86 -10.97
N PHE A 141 15.98 -15.29 -9.74
CA PHE A 141 14.67 -15.28 -9.08
C PHE A 141 14.80 -14.72 -7.66
N PHE A 142 13.67 -14.36 -7.06
CA PHE A 142 13.61 -13.99 -5.66
C PHE A 142 12.49 -14.74 -4.94
N ILE A 143 12.69 -14.94 -3.63
CA ILE A 143 11.69 -15.48 -2.71
C ILE A 143 11.30 -14.36 -1.77
N VAL A 144 10.00 -14.08 -1.71
CA VAL A 144 9.41 -13.02 -0.89
C VAL A 144 9.50 -13.40 0.59
N HIS A 145 10.03 -12.51 1.42
CA HIS A 145 10.18 -12.69 2.87
C HIS A 145 9.13 -11.93 3.67
N GLY A 146 8.77 -10.71 3.24
CA GLY A 146 7.71 -9.89 3.84
C GLY A 146 6.63 -9.50 2.84
N ASP A 147 5.84 -8.47 3.12
CA ASP A 147 4.81 -7.99 2.18
C ASP A 147 5.48 -7.29 0.99
N ALA A 148 5.32 -7.85 -0.21
CA ALA A 148 5.86 -7.33 -1.45
C ALA A 148 4.78 -7.10 -2.53
N THR A 149 3.51 -6.94 -2.13
CA THR A 149 2.35 -6.76 -3.02
C THR A 149 2.45 -5.58 -4.00
N PHE A 150 3.34 -4.62 -3.74
CA PHE A 150 3.69 -3.58 -4.71
C PHE A 150 4.35 -4.11 -6.01
N LEU A 151 4.79 -5.37 -6.03
CA LEU A 151 5.32 -6.07 -7.21
C LEU A 151 4.22 -6.74 -8.05
N ASP A 152 2.99 -6.78 -7.55
CA ASP A 152 1.86 -7.47 -8.18
C ASP A 152 1.57 -6.88 -9.57
N GLY A 153 1.35 -7.75 -10.55
CA GLY A 153 1.19 -7.36 -11.95
C GLY A 153 2.44 -6.76 -12.63
N GLN A 154 3.55 -6.58 -11.91
CA GLN A 154 4.81 -6.00 -12.45
C GLN A 154 5.96 -7.00 -12.56
N TYR A 155 5.84 -8.14 -11.86
CA TYR A 155 6.79 -9.24 -11.83
C TYR A 155 6.05 -10.57 -11.99
N THR A 156 6.68 -11.52 -12.68
CA THR A 156 6.09 -12.83 -12.91
C THR A 156 6.23 -13.69 -11.66
N ALA A 157 5.16 -13.81 -10.86
CA ALA A 157 5.08 -14.84 -9.82
C ALA A 157 4.87 -16.20 -10.48
N PHE A 158 5.73 -17.18 -10.18
CA PHE A 158 5.71 -18.48 -10.87
C PHE A 158 5.87 -19.68 -9.94
N GLY A 159 5.93 -19.47 -8.63
CA GLY A 159 5.89 -20.54 -7.66
C GLY A 159 5.73 -20.06 -6.21
N ARG A 160 5.77 -21.01 -5.27
CA ARG A 160 5.77 -20.75 -3.84
C ARG A 160 6.51 -21.82 -3.07
N ILE A 161 7.04 -21.48 -1.90
CA ILE A 161 7.60 -22.46 -0.97
C ILE A 161 6.47 -23.24 -0.27
N VAL A 162 6.66 -24.54 -0.07
CA VAL A 162 5.58 -25.45 0.38
C VAL A 162 5.93 -26.34 1.57
N THR A 163 7.01 -26.08 2.29
CA THR A 163 7.36 -26.81 3.53
C THR A 163 7.71 -25.85 4.66
N GLU A 164 7.53 -26.27 5.91
CA GLU A 164 8.01 -25.50 7.08
C GLU A 164 9.54 -25.32 7.03
N GLU A 165 10.29 -26.34 6.59
CA GLU A 165 11.75 -26.22 6.40
C GLU A 165 12.11 -25.10 5.40
N SER A 166 11.29 -24.89 4.38
CA SER A 166 11.51 -23.79 3.43
C SER A 166 11.28 -22.42 4.06
N ARG A 167 10.31 -22.30 4.99
CA ARG A 167 10.06 -21.06 5.74
C ARG A 167 11.19 -20.78 6.72
N ASP A 168 11.67 -21.80 7.41
CA ASP A 168 12.83 -21.70 8.30
C ASP A 168 14.10 -21.31 7.51
N ALA A 169 14.30 -21.89 6.32
CA ALA A 169 15.41 -21.55 5.44
C ALA A 169 15.33 -20.11 4.91
N LEU A 170 14.11 -19.64 4.58
CA LEU A 170 13.85 -18.26 4.17
C LEU A 170 14.23 -17.29 5.29
N GLU A 171 13.75 -17.51 6.51
CA GLU A 171 14.08 -16.70 7.69
C GLU A 171 15.59 -16.71 7.97
N ALA A 172 16.22 -17.88 7.93
CA ALA A 172 17.64 -18.04 8.19
C ALA A 172 18.53 -17.26 7.21
N ILE A 173 18.18 -17.26 5.91
CA ILE A 173 18.92 -16.51 4.89
C ILE A 173 18.57 -15.02 4.96
N ALA A 174 17.29 -14.67 5.16
CA ALA A 174 16.84 -13.28 5.18
C ALA A 174 17.39 -12.47 6.38
N THR A 175 17.85 -13.15 7.43
CA THR A 175 18.44 -12.54 8.64
C THR A 175 19.96 -12.57 8.67
N LEU A 176 20.62 -13.03 7.60
CA LEU A 176 22.08 -12.94 7.48
C LEU A 176 22.56 -11.48 7.52
N GLU A 177 23.73 -11.27 8.11
CA GLU A 177 24.39 -9.96 8.04
C GLU A 177 24.76 -9.63 6.59
N THR A 178 24.37 -8.43 6.14
CA THR A 178 24.63 -7.95 4.79
C THR A 178 25.53 -6.72 4.76
N THR A 179 26.20 -6.54 3.63
CA THR A 179 26.93 -5.31 3.31
C THR A 179 25.95 -4.19 2.92
N ALA A 180 26.46 -2.97 2.73
CA ALA A 180 25.67 -1.84 2.23
C ALA A 180 25.07 -2.05 0.82
N GLY A 181 25.54 -3.06 0.08
CA GLY A 181 24.97 -3.45 -1.22
C GLY A 181 24.01 -4.64 -1.12
N ASP A 182 23.47 -4.91 0.07
CA ASP A 182 22.58 -6.04 0.39
C ASP A 182 23.20 -7.43 0.17
N GLN A 183 24.53 -7.50 -0.04
CA GLN A 183 25.23 -8.77 -0.26
C GLN A 183 25.53 -9.46 1.07
N PRO A 184 25.36 -10.80 1.20
CA PRO A 184 25.69 -11.51 2.42
C PRO A 184 27.17 -11.37 2.77
N VAL A 185 27.46 -11.06 4.03
CA VAL A 185 28.82 -11.09 4.57
C VAL A 185 29.30 -12.54 4.67
N ASP A 186 28.45 -13.43 5.18
CA ASP A 186 28.68 -14.88 5.14
C ASP A 186 28.13 -15.48 3.84
N THR A 187 28.97 -15.48 2.81
CA THR A 187 28.62 -16.03 1.50
C THR A 187 28.40 -17.54 1.52
N ASP A 188 28.98 -18.28 2.48
CA ASP A 188 28.81 -19.73 2.54
C ASP A 188 27.44 -20.09 3.11
N ALA A 189 26.93 -19.33 4.08
CA ALA A 189 25.57 -19.47 4.60
C ALA A 189 24.49 -19.20 3.52
N ALA A 190 24.76 -18.30 2.56
CA ALA A 190 23.84 -17.97 1.47
C ALA A 190 24.01 -18.84 0.21
N ARG A 191 24.84 -19.89 0.26
CA ARG A 191 25.22 -20.68 -0.92
C ARG A 191 24.23 -21.79 -1.22
N VAL A 192 23.88 -21.92 -2.50
CA VAL A 192 23.17 -23.08 -3.06
C VAL A 192 24.15 -24.24 -3.23
N LEU A 193 23.88 -25.34 -2.55
CA LEU A 193 24.65 -26.58 -2.60
C LEU A 193 24.21 -27.47 -3.76
N GLY A 194 22.91 -27.46 -4.07
CA GLY A 194 22.31 -28.26 -5.11
C GLY A 194 20.91 -27.77 -5.47
N ALA A 195 20.51 -27.92 -6.73
CA ALA A 195 19.11 -27.79 -7.14
C ALA A 195 18.71 -28.98 -8.03
N TYR A 196 17.49 -29.47 -7.88
CA TYR A 196 16.94 -30.59 -8.65
C TYR A 196 15.42 -30.67 -8.53
N THR A 197 14.77 -31.48 -9.37
CA THR A 197 13.33 -31.73 -9.26
C THR A 197 13.02 -33.06 -8.58
N VAL A 198 11.93 -33.12 -7.83
CA VAL A 198 11.39 -34.35 -7.20
C VAL A 198 9.91 -34.50 -7.50
N ALA A 199 9.38 -35.72 -7.47
CA ALA A 199 7.93 -35.89 -7.50
C ALA A 199 7.32 -35.36 -6.19
N ARG A 200 6.13 -34.75 -6.22
CA ARG A 200 5.47 -34.25 -5.00
C ARG A 200 5.29 -35.35 -3.94
N SER A 201 5.04 -36.59 -4.37
CA SER A 201 4.93 -37.75 -3.46
C SER A 201 6.24 -38.14 -2.76
N GLU A 202 7.37 -37.66 -3.26
CA GLU A 202 8.71 -37.90 -2.70
C GLU A 202 9.19 -36.70 -1.86
N ALA A 203 8.52 -35.55 -1.96
CA ALA A 203 8.74 -34.43 -1.08
C ALA A 203 8.28 -34.77 0.34
N GLY A 204 8.89 -34.11 1.33
CA GLY A 204 8.58 -34.32 2.75
C GLY A 204 7.17 -33.85 3.13
N GLU A 205 6.99 -33.47 4.40
CA GLU A 205 5.73 -32.92 4.86
C GLU A 205 5.45 -31.56 4.20
N LEU A 206 4.41 -31.51 3.36
CA LEU A 206 3.99 -30.31 2.65
C LEU A 206 2.94 -29.54 3.45
N LEU A 207 2.99 -28.21 3.34
CA LEU A 207 2.00 -27.31 3.89
C LEU A 207 0.65 -27.47 3.17
N GLU A 208 -0.45 -27.47 3.94
CA GLU A 208 -1.81 -27.38 3.39
C GLU A 208 -2.09 -25.92 2.98
N LEU A 209 -1.63 -25.54 1.79
CA LEU A 209 -1.85 -24.22 1.22
C LEU A 209 -3.00 -24.27 0.19
N GLY A 210 -3.90 -23.28 0.23
CA GLY A 210 -4.98 -23.13 -0.75
C GLY A 210 -4.46 -22.70 -2.14
N GLU A 211 -5.33 -22.13 -2.97
CA GLU A 211 -4.87 -21.40 -4.16
C GLU A 211 -4.06 -20.17 -3.74
N PRO A 212 -3.08 -19.72 -4.55
CA PRO A 212 -2.36 -18.49 -4.26
C PRO A 212 -3.33 -17.30 -4.23
N GLU A 213 -3.09 -16.34 -3.33
CA GLU A 213 -3.86 -15.10 -3.25
C GLU A 213 -3.72 -14.30 -4.56
N ARG A 214 -4.81 -13.73 -5.07
CA ARG A 214 -4.84 -13.02 -6.36
C ARG A 214 -5.40 -11.60 -6.21
N THR A 215 -4.87 -10.69 -7.01
CA THR A 215 -5.35 -9.30 -7.13
C THR A 215 -6.74 -9.30 -7.76
N GLY A 216 -7.73 -8.76 -7.05
CA GLY A 216 -9.14 -8.75 -7.47
C GLY A 216 -9.99 -9.93 -6.99
N ASP A 217 -9.45 -10.86 -6.19
CA ASP A 217 -10.27 -11.86 -5.48
C ASP A 217 -10.78 -11.31 -4.13
N ASP A 218 -11.55 -10.24 -4.21
CA ASP A 218 -12.46 -9.79 -3.16
C ASP A 218 -13.87 -10.37 -3.38
N GLY A 219 -13.98 -11.60 -3.92
CA GLY A 219 -15.26 -12.31 -4.07
C GLY A 219 -16.35 -11.53 -4.82
N ALA A 220 -15.97 -10.45 -5.50
CA ALA A 220 -16.84 -9.53 -6.21
C ALA A 220 -16.71 -9.86 -7.69
N THR A 221 -17.77 -10.47 -8.22
CA THR A 221 -17.92 -10.69 -9.66
C THR A 221 -17.75 -9.38 -10.42
N ASP A 222 -16.93 -9.44 -11.47
CA ASP A 222 -16.72 -8.43 -12.51
C ASP A 222 -17.92 -7.50 -12.73
N GLU A 223 -17.69 -6.19 -12.59
CA GLU A 223 -18.01 -5.14 -13.57
C GLU A 223 -17.72 -3.74 -12.96
N GLU A 224 -16.88 -2.96 -13.66
CA GLU A 224 -16.62 -1.50 -13.50
C GLU A 224 -15.63 -1.02 -12.41
N ALA A 225 -14.33 -1.08 -12.70
CA ALA A 225 -13.34 -0.13 -12.18
C ALA A 225 -12.30 0.21 -13.26
N GLU A 226 -12.60 1.20 -14.09
CA GLU A 226 -11.59 1.87 -14.93
C GLU A 226 -10.92 3.00 -14.11
N ASP A 227 -9.58 3.06 -14.17
CA ASP A 227 -8.71 4.23 -13.94
C ASP A 227 -8.61 4.90 -12.54
N ALA A 228 -8.37 4.17 -11.45
CA ALA A 228 -7.81 4.76 -10.22
C ALA A 228 -6.40 4.22 -9.96
N ASP A 229 -5.40 5.12 -9.84
CA ASP A 229 -4.05 4.79 -9.39
C ASP A 229 -4.09 4.49 -7.88
N PRO A 230 -3.86 3.23 -7.45
CA PRO A 230 -3.98 2.82 -6.05
C PRO A 230 -2.93 3.46 -5.13
N SER A 231 -1.89 4.11 -5.68
CA SER A 231 -0.90 4.86 -4.91
C SER A 231 -1.38 6.24 -4.47
N LEU A 232 -2.46 6.75 -5.08
CA LEU A 232 -3.02 8.07 -4.80
C LEU A 232 -4.16 7.96 -3.76
N ILE A 233 -3.86 8.40 -2.55
CA ILE A 233 -4.78 8.45 -1.42
C ILE A 233 -5.33 9.87 -1.34
N THR A 234 -6.58 10.04 -1.76
CA THR A 234 -7.27 11.32 -1.70
C THR A 234 -7.83 11.57 -0.30
N PRO A 235 -8.23 12.81 0.04
CA PRO A 235 -8.91 13.08 1.31
C PRO A 235 -10.14 12.21 1.58
N ALA A 236 -10.78 11.66 0.53
CA ALA A 236 -11.92 10.76 0.66
C ALA A 236 -11.53 9.36 1.16
N ASP A 237 -10.28 8.98 0.97
CA ASP A 237 -9.73 7.65 1.31
C ASP A 237 -9.19 7.60 2.75
N LEU A 238 -9.10 8.75 3.43
CA LEU A 238 -8.54 8.88 4.77
C LEU A 238 -9.58 8.64 5.86
N GLU A 239 -9.33 7.67 6.73
CA GLU A 239 -10.12 7.43 7.93
C GLU A 239 -9.86 8.53 8.98
N ASP A 240 -10.93 9.21 9.41
CA ASP A 240 -10.92 10.36 10.32
C ASP A 240 -10.06 11.56 9.85
N GLY A 241 -9.74 11.63 8.55
CA GLY A 241 -8.86 12.65 8.00
C GLY A 241 -7.40 12.50 8.42
N VAL A 242 -7.02 11.31 8.92
CA VAL A 242 -5.67 10.99 9.35
C VAL A 242 -5.11 9.90 8.44
N TYR A 243 -3.99 10.21 7.80
CA TYR A 243 -3.19 9.24 7.09
C TYR A 243 -2.38 8.43 8.10
N ARG A 244 -2.40 7.10 7.95
CA ARG A 244 -1.65 6.15 8.79
C ARG A 244 -0.88 5.22 7.89
N ASN A 245 0.39 5.01 8.21
CA ASN A 245 1.23 4.05 7.49
C ASN A 245 2.01 3.22 8.51
N ALA A 246 1.54 1.99 8.72
CA ALA A 246 2.10 1.05 9.70
C ALA A 246 3.54 0.65 9.36
N ARG A 247 3.87 0.53 8.06
CA ARG A 247 5.22 0.22 7.57
C ARG A 247 6.23 1.29 7.99
N LEU A 248 5.88 2.55 7.80
CA LEU A 248 6.71 3.69 8.17
C LEU A 248 6.62 4.02 9.68
N GLY A 249 5.60 3.51 10.37
CA GLY A 249 5.34 3.78 11.78
C GLY A 249 4.83 5.19 12.03
N ILE A 250 4.12 5.78 11.07
CA ILE A 250 3.71 7.19 11.11
C ILE A 250 2.20 7.35 11.06
N SER A 251 1.73 8.47 11.60
CA SER A 251 0.41 9.00 11.28
C SER A 251 0.40 10.52 11.30
N PHE A 252 -0.40 11.16 10.45
CA PHE A 252 -0.61 12.61 10.45
C PHE A 252 -1.89 12.99 9.70
N ALA A 253 -2.40 14.19 9.94
CA ALA A 253 -3.49 14.76 9.16
C ALA A 253 -2.91 15.62 8.01
N PRO A 254 -3.08 15.23 6.74
CA PRO A 254 -2.66 16.08 5.63
C PRO A 254 -3.54 17.34 5.56
N PRO A 255 -3.06 18.42 4.92
CA PRO A 255 -3.87 19.61 4.75
C PRO A 255 -5.16 19.31 3.95
N ALA A 256 -6.23 20.03 4.28
CA ALA A 256 -7.53 19.79 3.64
C ALA A 256 -7.46 19.98 2.12
N GLY A 257 -7.96 18.99 1.38
CA GLY A 257 -7.95 19.00 -0.09
C GLY A 257 -6.64 18.56 -0.74
N TRP A 258 -5.64 18.14 0.05
CA TRP A 258 -4.37 17.63 -0.46
C TRP A 258 -4.41 16.12 -0.61
N SER A 259 -3.75 15.60 -1.64
CA SER A 259 -3.67 14.16 -1.90
C SER A 259 -2.35 13.61 -1.39
N VAL A 260 -2.39 12.45 -0.77
CA VAL A 260 -1.21 11.71 -0.32
C VAL A 260 -0.85 10.69 -1.41
N GLN A 261 0.43 10.57 -1.75
CA GLN A 261 0.92 9.57 -2.69
C GLN A 261 2.08 8.82 -2.07
N GLU A 262 1.91 7.51 -1.90
CA GLU A 262 3.00 6.63 -1.51
C GLU A 262 3.93 6.40 -2.70
N LEU A 263 5.23 6.60 -2.49
CA LEU A 263 6.23 6.37 -3.51
C LEU A 263 6.78 4.93 -3.44
N PRO A 264 7.28 4.38 -4.56
CA PRO A 264 7.70 2.99 -4.64
C PRO A 264 8.71 2.62 -3.54
N THR A 265 8.44 1.53 -2.85
CA THR A 265 9.34 0.93 -1.85
C THR A 265 9.84 -0.40 -2.42
N PRO A 266 11.16 -0.70 -2.43
CA PRO A 266 12.25 0.16 -1.97
C PRO A 266 12.47 1.36 -2.91
N LYS A 267 12.97 2.44 -2.33
CA LYS A 267 13.24 3.69 -3.05
C LYS A 267 14.22 3.46 -4.22
N PRO A 268 14.01 4.10 -5.38
CA PRO A 268 14.96 4.09 -6.49
C PRO A 268 16.33 4.72 -6.13
N GLY A 269 16.38 5.52 -5.07
CA GLY A 269 17.59 6.17 -4.56
C GLY A 269 17.30 6.94 -3.26
N PRO A 270 18.35 7.37 -2.53
CA PRO A 270 18.20 8.07 -1.23
C PRO A 270 17.59 9.47 -1.34
N GLU A 271 17.46 10.00 -2.56
CA GLU A 271 16.84 11.28 -2.87
C GLU A 271 15.34 11.20 -3.16
N VAL A 272 14.78 9.98 -3.27
CA VAL A 272 13.35 9.75 -3.47
C VAL A 272 12.66 9.61 -2.10
N PRO A 273 11.64 10.43 -1.78
CA PRO A 273 10.92 10.31 -0.51
C PRO A 273 10.08 9.02 -0.46
N ASP A 274 9.65 8.60 0.73
CA ASP A 274 8.69 7.49 0.90
C ASP A 274 7.26 7.91 0.56
N LEU A 275 6.98 9.20 0.74
CA LEU A 275 5.63 9.76 0.64
C LEU A 275 5.72 11.20 0.14
N VAL A 276 4.75 11.60 -0.67
CA VAL A 276 4.49 13.01 -0.97
C VAL A 276 3.02 13.35 -0.68
N VAL A 277 2.78 14.57 -0.23
CA VAL A 277 1.45 15.15 0.00
C VAL A 277 1.38 16.37 -0.88
N VAL A 278 0.48 16.36 -1.85
CA VAL A 278 0.42 17.34 -2.94
C VAL A 278 -0.86 18.17 -2.79
N GLY A 279 -0.69 19.49 -2.77
CA GLY A 279 -1.79 20.44 -2.76
C GLY A 279 -2.56 20.50 -4.10
N PRO A 280 -3.72 21.17 -4.12
CA PRO A 280 -4.51 21.34 -5.35
C PRO A 280 -3.69 22.05 -6.44
N GLU A 281 -3.94 21.66 -7.70
CA GLU A 281 -3.33 22.32 -8.86
C GLU A 281 -4.00 23.70 -9.09
N ASP A 282 -3.25 24.77 -8.83
CA ASP A 282 -3.59 26.16 -9.19
C ASP A 282 -2.71 26.64 -10.37
N ASP A 283 -2.79 27.93 -10.75
CA ASP A 283 -2.01 28.56 -11.85
C ASP A 283 -0.46 28.63 -11.60
N GLY A 284 0.09 27.72 -10.78
CA GLY A 284 1.46 27.67 -10.28
C GLY A 284 1.99 26.25 -10.04
N LEU A 285 3.14 26.12 -9.37
CA LEU A 285 3.59 24.83 -8.83
C LEU A 285 2.81 24.53 -7.54
N PRO A 286 2.11 23.38 -7.44
CA PRO A 286 1.37 23.06 -6.23
C PRO A 286 2.34 22.93 -5.05
N PRO A 287 1.94 23.37 -3.85
CA PRO A 287 2.74 23.16 -2.65
C PRO A 287 2.80 21.66 -2.33
N VAL A 288 3.95 21.18 -1.85
CA VAL A 288 4.19 19.77 -1.58
C VAL A 288 4.86 19.58 -0.23
N ILE A 289 4.45 18.56 0.50
CA ILE A 289 5.16 18.03 1.67
C ILE A 289 5.70 16.66 1.28
N SER A 290 7.00 16.44 1.35
CA SER A 290 7.59 15.10 1.22
C SER A 290 8.01 14.56 2.58
N LEU A 291 7.96 13.25 2.73
CA LEU A 291 8.48 12.55 3.91
C LEU A 291 9.49 11.49 3.48
N ASP A 292 10.65 11.54 4.11
CA ASP A 292 11.73 10.57 3.96
C ASP A 292 12.03 9.94 5.34
N VAL A 293 11.92 8.62 5.42
CA VAL A 293 12.22 7.81 6.59
C VAL A 293 13.47 6.98 6.32
N GLN A 294 14.47 7.09 7.20
CA GLN A 294 15.73 6.34 7.09
C GLN A 294 16.18 5.83 8.45
N PHE A 295 16.90 4.70 8.48
CA PHE A 295 17.51 4.22 9.72
C PHE A 295 18.63 5.16 10.19
N ALA A 296 18.67 5.39 11.50
CA ALA A 296 19.60 6.35 12.09
C ALA A 296 21.07 5.89 12.04
N ALA A 297 21.32 4.58 12.05
CA ALA A 297 22.66 3.97 11.92
C ALA A 297 23.72 4.67 12.81
N ASP A 298 23.35 4.94 14.07
CA ASP A 298 24.15 5.64 15.10
C ASP A 298 24.55 7.11 14.81
N ARG A 299 23.94 7.76 13.80
CA ARG A 299 24.20 9.18 13.49
C ARG A 299 23.41 10.11 14.40
N THR A 300 23.90 11.34 14.60
CA THR A 300 23.12 12.43 15.21
C THR A 300 22.21 13.12 14.18
N LEU A 301 21.23 13.93 14.65
CA LEU A 301 20.39 14.76 13.76
C LEU A 301 21.25 15.69 12.87
N GLU A 302 22.31 16.26 13.44
CA GLU A 302 23.23 17.15 12.74
C GLU A 302 24.01 16.41 11.65
N GLU A 303 24.56 15.23 11.97
CA GLU A 303 25.28 14.37 11.03
C GLU A 303 24.36 13.86 9.91
N TYR A 304 23.09 13.61 10.21
CA TYR A 304 22.10 13.20 9.21
C TYR A 304 21.75 14.34 8.25
N ILE A 305 21.54 15.57 8.73
CA ILE A 305 21.32 16.73 7.86
C ILE A 305 22.55 17.01 7.00
N GLU A 306 23.76 16.95 7.56
CA GLU A 306 25.00 17.10 6.79
C GLU A 306 25.13 16.03 5.71
N HIS A 307 24.82 14.78 6.03
CA HIS A 307 24.78 13.68 5.06
C HIS A 307 23.76 13.96 3.94
N ARG A 308 22.56 14.46 4.25
CA ARG A 308 21.56 14.82 3.23
C ARG A 308 22.00 15.99 2.36
N ASN A 309 22.62 17.01 2.94
CA ASN A 309 23.19 18.14 2.21
C ASN A 309 24.32 17.68 1.26
N SER A 310 25.02 16.59 1.56
CA SER A 310 26.03 16.04 0.65
C SER A 310 25.48 15.56 -0.70
N PHE A 311 24.23 15.07 -0.74
CA PHE A 311 23.55 14.72 -1.99
C PHE A 311 23.12 15.96 -2.79
N ARG A 312 22.97 17.10 -2.12
CA ARG A 312 22.59 18.39 -2.71
C ARG A 312 23.81 19.28 -3.01
N ALA A 313 25.02 18.81 -2.73
CA ALA A 313 26.24 19.62 -2.79
C ALA A 313 26.47 20.28 -4.16
N VAL A 314 26.15 19.58 -5.26
CA VAL A 314 26.30 20.13 -6.61
C VAL A 314 25.40 21.35 -6.83
N ALA A 315 24.13 21.28 -6.41
CA ALA A 315 23.17 22.38 -6.53
C ALA A 315 23.54 23.55 -5.59
N ILE A 316 24.12 23.24 -4.43
CA ILE A 316 24.60 24.24 -3.48
C ILE A 316 25.83 24.97 -4.03
N GLU A 317 26.80 24.23 -4.57
CA GLU A 317 28.03 24.78 -5.15
C GLU A 317 27.78 25.55 -6.45
N SER A 318 26.79 25.15 -7.24
CA SER A 318 26.37 25.86 -8.47
C SER A 318 25.60 27.15 -8.19
N GLY A 319 25.11 27.35 -6.96
CA GLY A 319 24.25 28.46 -6.57
C GLY A 319 22.79 28.29 -7.01
N GLU A 320 22.39 27.08 -7.43
CA GLU A 320 21.00 26.75 -7.76
C GLU A 320 20.15 26.51 -6.50
N LEU A 321 20.78 26.17 -5.38
CA LEU A 321 20.17 26.00 -4.07
C LEU A 321 21.03 26.70 -2.99
N GLU A 322 20.44 27.60 -2.21
CA GLU A 322 21.06 28.28 -1.09
C GLU A 322 20.43 27.80 0.22
N ILE A 323 21.26 27.30 1.15
CA ILE A 323 20.82 26.98 2.51
C ILE A 323 20.84 28.28 3.32
N GLU A 324 19.68 28.72 3.79
CA GLU A 324 19.52 29.99 4.50
C GLU A 324 19.89 29.87 5.98
N GLY A 325 19.69 28.70 6.57
CA GLY A 325 20.09 28.40 7.95
C GLY A 325 19.53 27.08 8.46
N ALA A 326 20.09 26.62 9.57
CA ALA A 326 19.54 25.50 10.33
C ALA A 326 19.41 25.91 11.81
N GLU A 327 18.32 25.50 12.45
CA GLU A 327 18.02 25.81 13.85
C GLU A 327 17.41 24.61 14.59
N GLY A 328 17.53 24.62 15.92
CA GLY A 328 16.85 23.64 16.76
C GLY A 328 15.34 23.85 16.72
N ALA A 329 14.60 22.77 16.57
CA ALA A 329 13.15 22.72 16.53
C ALA A 329 12.62 21.65 17.49
N GLU A 330 11.30 21.62 17.66
CA GLU A 330 10.62 20.60 18.45
C GLU A 330 9.35 20.16 17.71
N ILE A 331 9.15 18.85 17.55
CA ILE A 331 7.90 18.27 17.06
C ILE A 331 7.33 17.40 18.18
N ASN A 332 6.14 17.75 18.68
CA ASN A 332 5.43 16.95 19.68
C ASN A 332 6.30 16.54 20.90
N GLY A 333 7.16 17.45 21.37
CA GLY A 333 8.07 17.23 22.50
C GLY A 333 9.37 16.50 22.15
N ARG A 334 9.59 16.12 20.88
CA ARG A 334 10.84 15.53 20.40
C ARG A 334 11.78 16.59 19.85
N GLU A 335 13.06 16.41 20.14
CA GLU A 335 14.12 17.21 19.53
C GLU A 335 14.09 17.04 18.00
N ALA A 336 14.19 18.17 17.31
CA ALA A 336 14.23 18.21 15.86
C ALA A 336 15.22 19.29 15.39
N LEU A 337 15.59 19.23 14.13
CA LEU A 337 16.33 20.29 13.45
C LEU A 337 15.51 20.78 12.27
N ALA A 338 15.36 22.09 12.17
CA ALA A 338 14.79 22.77 11.02
C ALA A 338 15.89 23.32 10.12
N GLN A 339 15.75 23.19 8.81
CA GLN A 339 16.64 23.80 7.82
C GLN A 339 15.82 24.47 6.71
N ASP A 340 16.15 25.73 6.44
CA ASP A 340 15.53 26.50 5.37
C ASP A 340 16.46 26.61 4.18
N ALA A 341 15.88 26.55 2.98
CA ALA A 341 16.63 26.73 1.74
C ALA A 341 15.77 27.42 0.68
N ARG A 342 16.43 28.07 -0.27
CA ARG A 342 15.80 28.60 -1.49
C ARG A 342 16.57 28.17 -2.72
N GLY A 343 15.87 27.89 -3.80
CA GLY A 343 16.51 27.57 -5.07
C GLY A 343 15.78 28.16 -6.26
N THR A 344 16.51 28.39 -7.35
CA THR A 344 15.92 28.86 -8.61
C THR A 344 15.91 27.72 -9.61
N PHE A 345 14.73 27.35 -10.09
CA PHE A 345 14.52 26.22 -10.99
C PHE A 345 13.86 26.68 -12.29
N VAL A 346 14.26 26.08 -13.41
CA VAL A 346 13.63 26.35 -14.71
C VAL A 346 12.58 25.28 -14.97
N SER A 347 11.30 25.66 -14.93
CA SER A 347 10.17 24.77 -15.25
C SER A 347 9.34 25.36 -16.39
N GLN A 348 9.06 24.56 -17.42
CA GLN A 348 8.34 24.97 -18.64
C GLN A 348 8.90 26.24 -19.34
N GLY A 349 10.20 26.51 -19.17
CA GLY A 349 10.86 27.68 -19.77
C GLY A 349 10.72 28.99 -18.98
N ALA A 350 10.14 28.96 -17.77
CA ALA A 350 10.14 30.07 -16.82
C ALA A 350 11.04 29.74 -15.63
N GLU A 351 11.85 30.72 -15.20
CA GLU A 351 12.56 30.66 -13.92
C GLU A 351 11.56 30.86 -12.78
N ARG A 352 11.59 29.96 -11.81
CA ARG A 352 10.77 30.01 -10.59
C ARG A 352 11.66 29.89 -9.37
N GLU A 353 11.39 30.70 -8.36
CA GLU A 353 12.04 30.62 -7.07
C GLU A 353 11.20 29.74 -6.14
N ILE A 354 11.83 28.71 -5.60
CA ILE A 354 11.19 27.71 -4.73
C ILE A 354 11.84 27.80 -3.37
N ALA A 355 11.01 27.87 -2.33
CA ALA A 355 11.45 27.86 -0.95
C ALA A 355 11.15 26.50 -0.32
N PHE A 356 12.04 26.08 0.58
CA PHE A 356 11.99 24.79 1.27
C PHE A 356 12.11 25.02 2.77
N ARG A 357 11.32 24.28 3.54
CA ARG A 357 11.54 24.09 4.98
C ARG A 357 11.56 22.60 5.28
N GLU A 358 12.67 22.14 5.80
CA GLU A 358 12.91 20.75 6.17
C GLU A 358 12.95 20.61 7.68
N ILE A 359 12.17 19.70 8.26
CA ILE A 359 12.25 19.34 9.66
C ILE A 359 12.65 17.87 9.78
N VAL A 360 13.72 17.60 10.53
CA VAL A 360 14.21 16.25 10.82
C VAL A 360 14.06 15.97 12.30
N THR A 361 13.46 14.82 12.63
CA THR A 361 13.41 14.29 14.00
C THR A 361 13.81 12.82 14.04
N GLU A 362 14.25 12.33 15.20
CA GLU A 362 14.65 10.94 15.40
C GLU A 362 13.67 10.27 16.39
N SER A 363 13.29 9.04 16.09
CA SER A 363 12.51 8.21 17.00
C SER A 363 12.76 6.74 16.73
N GLU A 364 13.07 5.98 17.79
CA GLU A 364 13.27 4.53 17.78
C GLU A 364 14.28 4.06 16.72
N GLY A 365 15.38 4.80 16.53
CA GLY A 365 16.45 4.45 15.60
C GLY A 365 16.12 4.77 14.14
N LYS A 366 15.14 5.63 13.88
CA LYS A 366 14.79 6.13 12.55
C LYS A 366 14.78 7.67 12.53
N PHE A 367 15.31 8.25 11.46
CA PHE A 367 15.09 9.64 11.12
C PHE A 367 13.85 9.80 10.26
N TYR A 368 13.05 10.79 10.60
CA TYR A 368 11.88 11.24 9.85
C TYR A 368 12.16 12.66 9.38
N ALA A 369 12.29 12.84 8.08
CA ALA A 369 12.54 14.13 7.46
C ALA A 369 11.33 14.57 6.65
N LEU A 370 10.64 15.60 7.12
CA LEU A 370 9.54 16.24 6.42
C LEU A 370 10.04 17.49 5.71
N THR A 371 9.88 17.56 4.40
CA THR A 371 10.29 18.72 3.60
C THR A 371 9.07 19.36 2.97
N PHE A 372 8.76 20.59 3.37
CA PHE A 372 7.78 21.42 2.72
C PHE A 372 8.41 22.25 1.60
N MET A 373 7.77 22.30 0.44
CA MET A 373 8.18 23.13 -0.69
C MET A 373 6.99 23.85 -1.32
N SER A 374 7.21 25.10 -1.74
CA SER A 374 6.28 25.85 -2.59
C SER A 374 7.00 26.98 -3.32
N GLU A 375 6.28 27.70 -4.18
CA GLU A 375 6.79 28.96 -4.73
C GLU A 375 7.11 29.96 -3.62
N ALA A 376 8.22 30.69 -3.75
CA ALA A 376 8.76 31.55 -2.70
C ALA A 376 7.79 32.67 -2.28
N ASP A 377 7.00 33.21 -3.22
CA ASP A 377 6.02 34.27 -2.96
C ASP A 377 4.81 33.77 -2.15
N GLU A 378 4.53 32.46 -2.18
CA GLU A 378 3.38 31.85 -1.49
C GLU A 378 3.79 31.07 -0.22
N PHE A 379 5.10 30.89 -0.01
CA PHE A 379 5.68 30.04 1.03
C PHE A 379 5.22 30.40 2.45
N GLU A 380 5.30 31.68 2.82
CA GLU A 380 4.84 32.16 4.14
C GLU A 380 3.32 32.00 4.32
N GLY A 381 2.55 32.13 3.24
CA GLY A 381 1.09 31.96 3.27
C GLY A 381 0.68 30.50 3.48
N ASN A 382 1.46 29.57 2.93
CA ASN A 382 1.21 28.14 3.00
C ASN A 382 1.87 27.46 4.22
N MET A 383 2.79 28.14 4.92
CA MET A 383 3.52 27.59 6.07
C MET A 383 2.60 27.06 7.17
N GLY A 384 1.45 27.71 7.40
CA GLY A 384 0.46 27.25 8.38
C GLY A 384 -0.13 25.87 8.08
N LEU A 385 -0.16 25.44 6.80
CA LEU A 385 -0.59 24.11 6.39
C LEU A 385 0.44 23.04 6.76
N PHE A 386 1.73 23.37 6.58
CA PHE A 386 2.83 22.51 6.97
C PHE A 386 2.93 22.40 8.50
N GLU A 387 2.86 23.52 9.23
CA GLU A 387 2.85 23.52 10.70
C GLU A 387 1.66 22.74 11.27
N GLY A 388 0.48 22.84 10.65
CA GLY A 388 -0.69 22.03 11.00
C GLY A 388 -0.44 20.53 10.84
N THR A 389 0.23 20.15 9.75
CA THR A 389 0.61 18.74 9.50
C THR A 389 1.63 18.26 10.54
N LEU A 390 2.68 19.05 10.81
CA LEU A 390 3.69 18.76 11.84
C LEU A 390 3.09 18.59 13.23
N GLY A 391 2.11 19.42 13.61
CA GLY A 391 1.42 19.33 14.90
C GLY A 391 0.61 18.04 15.09
N THR A 392 0.31 17.32 14.01
CA THR A 392 -0.38 16.02 14.05
C THR A 392 0.54 14.84 13.72
N PHE A 393 1.82 15.09 13.44
CA PHE A 393 2.77 14.07 13.01
C PHE A 393 3.25 13.22 14.19
N MET A 394 2.73 12.00 14.25
CA MET A 394 3.02 11.03 15.30
C MET A 394 3.92 9.91 14.78
N VAL A 395 4.87 9.52 15.61
CA VAL A 395 5.77 8.37 15.44
C VAL A 395 5.64 7.44 16.67
N PRO A 396 6.16 6.21 16.67
CA PRO A 396 5.82 5.22 17.68
C PRO A 396 6.15 5.62 19.13
N ALA A 397 7.20 6.44 19.33
CA ALA A 397 7.54 6.97 20.65
C ALA A 397 6.46 7.89 21.24
N ASP A 398 5.61 8.49 20.41
CA ASP A 398 4.55 9.42 20.84
C ASP A 398 3.30 8.68 21.35
N ALA A 399 3.19 7.39 21.04
CA ALA A 399 2.09 6.54 21.49
C ALA A 399 2.23 6.10 22.96
N GLN A 400 3.31 6.48 23.66
CA GLN A 400 3.57 6.08 25.06
C GLN A 400 3.06 7.07 26.13
N GLY A 401 2.16 7.99 25.76
CA GLY A 401 1.37 8.78 26.71
C GLY A 401 -0.02 8.19 26.87
N GLU A 402 -0.20 7.34 27.89
CA GLU A 402 -1.46 6.79 28.45
C GLU A 402 -2.60 6.52 27.44
N ASP A 403 -2.86 5.23 27.19
CA ASP A 403 -4.06 4.63 26.56
C ASP A 403 -4.06 4.35 25.04
N ALA A 404 -2.94 4.53 24.33
CA ALA A 404 -2.84 4.15 22.90
C ALA A 404 -2.15 2.80 22.62
N GLY A 405 -1.58 2.16 23.63
CA GLY A 405 -0.80 0.93 23.50
C GLY A 405 -1.61 -0.38 23.46
N GLU A 406 -2.92 -0.34 23.72
CA GLU A 406 -3.79 -1.52 23.66
C GLU A 406 -4.60 -1.63 22.35
N ASP A 407 -4.74 -0.56 21.56
CA ASP A 407 -5.57 -0.56 20.36
C ASP A 407 -4.82 -1.01 19.09
N MET A 408 -3.54 -0.66 18.92
CA MET A 408 -2.74 -1.10 17.76
C MET A 408 -2.45 -2.62 17.74
N ALA A 409 -2.53 -3.28 18.89
CA ALA A 409 -2.33 -4.73 19.01
C ALA A 409 -3.65 -5.52 18.95
N ARG A 410 -4.81 -4.84 18.93
CA ARG A 410 -6.13 -5.48 19.03
C ARG A 410 -6.92 -5.43 17.71
N GLU A 411 -6.50 -4.62 16.75
CA GLU A 411 -7.09 -4.54 15.40
C GLU A 411 -6.47 -5.49 14.36
N ALA A 412 -5.54 -6.37 14.75
CA ALA A 412 -5.20 -7.55 13.95
C ALA A 412 -6.35 -8.58 13.85
N GLY A 413 -7.55 -8.24 14.33
CA GLY A 413 -8.73 -9.09 14.28
C GLY A 413 -10.02 -8.35 14.67
N ALA A 414 -10.42 -7.33 13.90
CA ALA A 414 -11.82 -6.87 13.85
C ALA A 414 -12.12 -6.24 12.50
N GLU A 415 -13.33 -6.50 12.01
CA GLU A 415 -13.82 -6.34 10.64
C GLU A 415 -13.78 -4.91 10.06
N ARG A 416 -13.62 -4.85 8.73
CA ARG A 416 -13.97 -3.72 7.86
C ARG A 416 -15.37 -3.17 8.20
N GLY A 417 -15.48 -1.89 8.60
CA GLY A 417 -16.76 -1.17 8.62
C GLY A 417 -16.83 0.03 9.58
N GLY A 418 -16.82 1.27 9.05
CA GLY A 418 -17.02 2.50 9.83
C GLY A 418 -18.39 2.55 10.52
N GLY A 419 -18.41 2.42 11.84
CA GLY A 419 -19.61 2.15 12.64
C GLY A 419 -20.34 3.40 13.16
N CYS A 420 -21.66 3.47 12.95
CA CYS A 420 -22.54 4.37 13.72
C CYS A 420 -22.67 3.87 15.17
N LEU A 421 -21.61 3.95 15.98
CA LEU A 421 -21.45 3.31 17.30
C LEU A 421 -22.70 3.34 18.22
N ILE A 422 -23.31 4.51 18.42
CA ILE A 422 -24.51 4.64 19.26
C ILE A 422 -25.71 3.96 18.57
N ALA A 423 -25.89 4.16 17.27
CA ALA A 423 -26.98 3.55 16.53
C ALA A 423 -26.82 2.02 16.42
N THR A 424 -25.60 1.52 16.31
CA THR A 424 -25.24 0.09 16.32
C THR A 424 -25.47 -0.53 17.70
N ALA A 425 -25.06 0.14 18.79
CA ALA A 425 -25.32 -0.32 20.16
C ALA A 425 -26.82 -0.30 20.48
N ALA A 426 -27.52 0.74 20.03
CA ALA A 426 -28.95 0.88 20.15
C ALA A 426 -29.68 -0.21 19.35
N HIS A 427 -29.43 -0.37 18.05
CA HIS A 427 -30.18 -1.27 17.17
C HIS A 427 -29.69 -2.73 17.22
N GLY A 428 -28.47 -2.95 17.69
CA GLY A 428 -27.87 -4.25 17.99
C GLY A 428 -27.03 -4.86 16.87
N THR A 429 -26.95 -4.19 15.71
CA THR A 429 -26.17 -4.63 14.55
C THR A 429 -26.00 -3.46 13.59
N GLU A 430 -24.88 -3.46 12.87
CA GLU A 430 -24.59 -2.53 11.78
C GLU A 430 -25.49 -2.73 10.56
N MET A 431 -26.13 -3.90 10.46
CA MET A 431 -27.08 -4.25 9.39
C MET A 431 -28.52 -3.85 9.71
N ALA A 432 -28.75 -3.16 10.84
CA ALA A 432 -30.07 -2.64 11.15
C ALA A 432 -30.51 -1.65 10.06
N ALA A 433 -31.77 -1.78 9.61
CA ALA A 433 -32.31 -0.96 8.54
C ALA A 433 -32.18 0.55 8.82
N GLU A 434 -32.29 0.95 10.08
CA GLU A 434 -32.11 2.34 10.50
C GLU A 434 -30.65 2.81 10.44
N VAL A 435 -29.67 1.93 10.68
CA VAL A 435 -28.23 2.24 10.59
C VAL A 435 -27.78 2.33 9.13
N GLN A 436 -28.30 1.46 8.29
CA GLN A 436 -28.04 1.47 6.85
C GLN A 436 -28.62 2.72 6.17
N ALA A 437 -29.83 3.13 6.54
CA ALA A 437 -30.42 4.36 6.04
C ALA A 437 -29.61 5.62 6.40
N LEU A 438 -28.97 5.63 7.58
CA LEU A 438 -28.07 6.72 7.98
C LEU A 438 -26.80 6.76 7.12
N ARG A 439 -26.20 5.59 6.87
CA ARG A 439 -25.01 5.45 6.01
C ARG A 439 -25.29 5.90 4.59
N GLU A 440 -26.40 5.43 4.02
CA GLU A 440 -26.79 5.79 2.66
C GLU A 440 -27.00 7.31 2.50
N ILE A 441 -27.69 7.97 3.44
CA ILE A 441 -27.89 9.43 3.41
C ILE A 441 -26.56 10.18 3.60
N ARG A 442 -25.67 9.69 4.47
CA ARG A 442 -24.33 10.26 4.65
C ARG A 442 -23.53 10.18 3.36
N ASP A 443 -23.44 9.00 2.77
CA ASP A 443 -22.52 8.70 1.66
C ASP A 443 -23.03 9.29 0.35
N SER A 444 -24.33 9.14 0.05
CA SER A 444 -24.91 9.57 -1.23
C SER A 444 -25.34 11.04 -1.26
N VAL A 445 -25.63 11.67 -0.11
CA VAL A 445 -26.17 13.03 -0.05
C VAL A 445 -25.20 13.99 0.64
N LEU A 446 -24.76 13.71 1.86
CA LEU A 446 -23.94 14.66 2.63
C LEU A 446 -22.51 14.76 2.11
N LEU A 447 -21.82 13.62 1.92
CA LEU A 447 -20.43 13.59 1.46
C LEU A 447 -20.27 13.96 -0.03
N SER A 448 -21.38 14.00 -0.77
CA SER A 448 -21.40 14.46 -2.18
C SER A 448 -21.24 15.98 -2.34
N THR A 449 -21.14 16.75 -1.25
CA THR A 449 -21.07 18.22 -1.26
C THR A 449 -20.07 18.76 -0.22
N GLY A 450 -19.40 19.87 -0.52
CA GLY A 450 -18.46 20.52 0.39
C GLY A 450 -19.13 21.01 1.68
N ALA A 451 -20.35 21.55 1.61
CA ALA A 451 -21.10 21.94 2.81
C ALA A 451 -21.47 20.75 3.70
N GLY A 452 -21.81 19.60 3.11
CA GLY A 452 -22.14 18.38 3.83
C GLY A 452 -20.91 17.71 4.46
N SER A 453 -19.79 17.67 3.75
CA SER A 453 -18.51 17.17 4.28
C SER A 453 -17.98 18.03 5.43
N ALA A 454 -18.07 19.36 5.33
CA ALA A 454 -17.71 20.27 6.43
C ALA A 454 -18.61 20.08 7.67
N PHE A 455 -19.92 19.87 7.45
CA PHE A 455 -20.86 19.54 8.53
C PHE A 455 -20.52 18.19 9.18
N MET A 456 -20.23 17.15 8.39
CA MET A 456 -19.88 15.82 8.89
C MET A 456 -18.56 15.82 9.66
N SER A 457 -17.56 16.58 9.22
CA SER A 457 -16.30 16.74 9.97
C SER A 457 -16.54 17.35 11.35
N ALA A 458 -17.30 18.45 11.42
CA ALA A 458 -17.64 19.08 12.71
C ALA A 458 -18.53 18.20 13.59
N PHE A 459 -19.50 17.49 12.98
CA PHE A 459 -20.38 16.56 13.68
C PHE A 459 -19.62 15.36 14.23
N ASN A 460 -18.73 14.74 13.44
CA ASN A 460 -17.94 13.57 13.82
C ASN A 460 -17.02 13.89 14.99
N GLY A 461 -16.34 15.05 14.98
CA GLY A 461 -15.50 15.46 16.10
C GLY A 461 -16.28 15.55 17.42
N VAL A 462 -17.52 16.05 17.37
CA VAL A 462 -18.40 16.09 18.55
C VAL A 462 -18.94 14.70 18.87
N TYR A 463 -19.42 13.95 17.89
CA TYR A 463 -20.03 12.62 18.05
C TYR A 463 -19.05 11.60 18.64
N TYR A 464 -17.81 11.53 18.15
CA TYR A 464 -16.80 10.59 18.65
C TYR A 464 -16.22 10.97 20.01
N SER A 465 -16.33 12.23 20.42
CA SER A 465 -15.94 12.64 21.78
C SER A 465 -16.77 12.00 22.90
N PHE A 466 -17.96 11.46 22.59
CA PHE A 466 -18.82 10.84 23.59
C PHE A 466 -19.46 9.51 23.16
N SER A 467 -19.44 9.16 21.87
CA SER A 467 -20.15 7.98 21.37
C SER A 467 -19.64 6.63 21.87
N PRO A 468 -18.33 6.37 22.07
CA PRO A 468 -17.86 5.10 22.61
C PRO A 468 -18.35 4.87 24.04
N ALA A 469 -18.20 5.88 24.90
CA ALA A 469 -18.63 5.82 26.29
C ALA A 469 -20.15 5.57 26.42
N VAL A 470 -20.95 6.19 25.56
CA VAL A 470 -22.41 5.97 25.52
C VAL A 470 -22.75 4.57 24.98
N ALA A 471 -22.07 4.10 23.93
CA ALA A 471 -22.26 2.78 23.35
C ALA A 471 -21.91 1.65 24.33
N ASP A 472 -20.86 1.82 25.14
CA ASP A 472 -20.49 0.89 26.21
C ASP A 472 -21.60 0.77 27.26
N TRP A 473 -22.13 1.90 27.73
CA TRP A 473 -23.23 1.90 28.70
C TRP A 473 -24.51 1.26 28.14
N GLU A 474 -24.79 1.40 26.84
CA GLU A 474 -25.93 0.77 26.18
C GLU A 474 -25.84 -0.76 26.09
N ARG A 475 -24.62 -1.31 25.94
CA ARG A 475 -24.42 -2.76 25.93
C ARG A 475 -24.73 -3.40 27.29
N GLU A 476 -24.54 -2.66 28.37
CA GLU A 476 -24.73 -3.14 29.74
C GLU A 476 -26.16 -2.97 30.27
N SER A 477 -26.97 -2.09 29.65
CA SER A 477 -28.31 -1.76 30.13
C SER A 477 -29.39 -1.79 29.03
N PRO A 478 -30.26 -2.82 29.01
CA PRO A 478 -31.38 -2.89 28.07
C PRO A 478 -32.36 -1.72 28.20
N GLU A 479 -32.49 -1.16 29.40
CA GLU A 479 -33.35 -0.02 29.70
C GLU A 479 -32.77 1.28 29.13
N LEU A 480 -31.46 1.46 29.22
CA LEU A 480 -30.74 2.59 28.60
C LEU A 480 -30.81 2.51 27.07
N ARG A 481 -30.57 1.32 26.51
CA ARG A 481 -30.70 1.05 25.07
C ARG A 481 -32.09 1.41 24.53
N ALA A 482 -33.16 1.05 25.26
CA ALA A 482 -34.52 1.41 24.88
C ALA A 482 -34.78 2.91 24.98
N ALA A 483 -34.21 3.58 25.99
CA ALA A 483 -34.31 5.04 26.15
C ALA A 483 -33.57 5.78 25.02
N VAL A 484 -32.37 5.33 24.64
CA VAL A 484 -31.60 5.91 23.52
C VAL A 484 -32.31 5.69 22.19
N ARG A 485 -32.86 4.50 21.92
CA ARG A 485 -33.71 4.27 20.73
C ARG A 485 -34.89 5.26 20.66
N ALA A 486 -35.59 5.45 21.77
CA ALA A 486 -36.71 6.38 21.84
C ALA A 486 -36.26 7.84 21.64
N LEU A 487 -35.05 8.18 22.11
CA LEU A 487 -34.44 9.49 21.92
C LEU A 487 -34.01 9.71 20.47
N LEU A 488 -33.46 8.71 19.78
CA LEU A 488 -32.97 8.81 18.40
C LEU A 488 -34.10 8.76 17.37
N ALA A 489 -35.21 8.07 17.64
CA ALA A 489 -36.26 7.86 16.64
C ALA A 489 -36.80 9.14 15.97
N PRO A 490 -37.08 10.26 16.67
CA PRO A 490 -37.50 11.50 16.01
C PRO A 490 -36.41 12.15 15.16
N MET A 491 -35.14 12.03 15.56
CA MET A 491 -33.98 12.52 14.80
C MET A 491 -33.81 11.72 13.51
N LEU A 492 -33.87 10.39 13.58
CA LEU A 492 -33.82 9.50 12.42
C LEU A 492 -34.98 9.79 11.44
N ALA A 493 -36.18 10.00 11.95
CA ALA A 493 -37.34 10.37 11.14
C ALA A 493 -37.20 11.76 10.48
N SER A 494 -36.45 12.68 11.08
CA SER A 494 -36.17 13.98 10.47
C SER A 494 -35.11 13.90 9.37
N LEU A 495 -34.18 12.96 9.46
CA LEU A 495 -33.12 12.77 8.47
C LEU A 495 -33.64 12.24 7.14
N SER A 496 -34.79 11.56 7.11
CA SER A 496 -35.45 11.19 5.85
C SER A 496 -35.88 12.41 5.01
N ILE A 497 -35.85 13.63 5.55
CA ILE A 497 -36.06 14.86 4.78
C ILE A 497 -34.86 15.13 3.85
N MET A 498 -33.67 14.65 4.21
CA MET A 498 -32.45 14.79 3.39
C MET A 498 -32.51 13.94 2.11
N SER A 499 -33.32 12.87 2.07
CA SER A 499 -33.49 12.09 0.83
C SER A 499 -34.23 12.85 -0.27
N ALA A 500 -34.78 14.03 0.03
CA ALA A 500 -35.36 14.95 -0.95
C ALA A 500 -34.32 15.90 -1.57
N ALA A 501 -33.07 15.89 -1.08
CA ALA A 501 -31.97 16.64 -1.69
C ALA A 501 -31.51 15.94 -2.97
N GLU A 502 -31.28 16.71 -4.03
CA GLU A 502 -30.62 16.19 -5.24
C GLU A 502 -29.12 15.97 -4.95
N PRO A 503 -28.54 14.80 -5.32
CA PRO A 503 -27.12 14.54 -5.15
C PRO A 503 -26.24 15.60 -5.81
N GLY A 504 -25.18 16.05 -5.13
CA GLY A 504 -24.27 17.10 -5.61
C GLY A 504 -24.81 18.54 -5.55
N SER A 505 -26.03 18.77 -5.05
CA SER A 505 -26.61 20.11 -4.94
C SER A 505 -26.22 20.80 -3.63
N GLU A 506 -25.16 21.62 -3.65
CA GLU A 506 -24.70 22.41 -2.48
C GLU A 506 -25.82 23.20 -1.81
N LEU A 507 -26.64 23.91 -2.61
CA LEU A 507 -27.74 24.72 -2.10
C LEU A 507 -28.89 23.85 -1.57
N GLY A 508 -29.13 22.69 -2.17
CA GLY A 508 -30.15 21.73 -1.72
C GLY A 508 -29.78 21.09 -0.39
N VAL A 509 -28.55 20.59 -0.26
CA VAL A 509 -28.01 19.99 0.96
C VAL A 509 -27.94 21.01 2.09
N ALA A 510 -27.46 22.24 1.83
CA ALA A 510 -27.40 23.29 2.83
C ALA A 510 -28.79 23.73 3.32
N ALA A 511 -29.77 23.87 2.42
CA ALA A 511 -31.13 24.28 2.78
C ALA A 511 -31.89 23.21 3.57
N LEU A 512 -31.85 21.95 3.11
CA LEU A 512 -32.51 20.83 3.80
C LEU A 512 -31.78 20.46 5.08
N GLY A 513 -30.46 20.50 5.10
CA GLY A 513 -29.64 20.30 6.31
C GLY A 513 -29.97 21.35 7.38
N SER A 514 -30.07 22.62 7.00
CA SER A 514 -30.48 23.70 7.92
C SER A 514 -31.89 23.48 8.48
N LEU A 515 -32.82 22.95 7.68
CA LEU A 515 -34.17 22.61 8.12
C LEU A 515 -34.16 21.46 9.14
N VAL A 516 -33.40 20.39 8.87
CA VAL A 516 -33.25 19.24 9.78
C VAL A 516 -32.62 19.67 11.10
N ILE A 517 -31.57 20.50 11.06
CA ILE A 517 -30.93 21.06 12.26
C ILE A 517 -31.95 21.89 13.06
N ALA A 518 -32.72 22.76 12.41
CA ALA A 518 -33.73 23.58 13.07
C ALA A 518 -34.84 22.75 13.73
N LEU A 519 -35.27 21.66 13.07
CA LEU A 519 -36.28 20.75 13.59
C LEU A 519 -35.78 20.00 14.83
N ASN A 520 -34.55 19.47 14.77
CA ASN A 520 -33.92 18.80 15.90
C ASN A 520 -33.62 19.76 17.06
N ALA A 521 -33.11 20.96 16.79
CA ALA A 521 -32.90 21.98 17.81
C ALA A 521 -34.22 22.38 18.49
N GLY A 522 -35.30 22.47 17.72
CA GLY A 522 -36.65 22.71 18.24
C GLY A 522 -37.10 21.63 19.22
N LEU A 523 -36.89 20.36 18.86
CA LEU A 523 -37.34 19.20 19.64
C LEU A 523 -36.47 18.95 20.89
N TYR A 524 -35.14 18.98 20.76
CA TYR A 524 -34.21 18.57 21.80
C TYR A 524 -33.67 19.71 22.66
N VAL A 525 -33.79 20.96 22.21
CA VAL A 525 -33.30 22.13 22.97
C VAL A 525 -34.46 23.04 23.35
N ALA A 526 -35.22 23.54 22.37
CA ALA A 526 -36.22 24.57 22.61
C ALA A 526 -37.43 24.06 23.41
N ALA A 527 -37.96 22.87 23.10
CA ALA A 527 -39.10 22.30 23.81
C ALA A 527 -38.79 21.96 25.29
N PRO A 528 -37.66 21.30 25.62
CA PRO A 528 -37.23 21.09 27.01
C PRO A 528 -36.98 22.41 27.76
N ALA A 529 -36.32 23.39 27.12
CA ALA A 529 -36.08 24.70 27.73
C ALA A 529 -37.37 25.46 28.04
N ALA A 530 -38.34 25.45 27.12
CA ALA A 530 -39.66 26.08 27.33
C ALA A 530 -40.45 25.39 28.45
N LEU A 531 -40.35 24.07 28.57
CA LEU A 531 -40.98 23.30 29.64
C LEU A 531 -40.33 23.60 31.00
N ALA A 532 -38.99 23.61 31.06
CA ALA A 532 -38.23 23.96 32.27
C ALA A 532 -38.53 25.39 32.73
N TRP A 533 -38.59 26.35 31.81
CA TRP A 533 -38.96 27.74 32.08
C TRP A 533 -40.41 27.87 32.59
N ARG A 534 -41.33 27.06 32.07
CA ARG A 534 -42.74 27.04 32.50
C ARG A 534 -42.93 26.39 33.88
N LEU A 535 -42.12 25.38 34.22
CA LEU A 535 -42.13 24.71 35.52
C LEU A 535 -41.44 25.55 36.60
N GLY A 536 -40.36 26.28 36.27
CA GLY A 536 -39.68 27.20 37.17
C GLY A 536 -40.44 28.51 37.47
N ARG A 537 -41.58 28.73 36.82
CA ARG A 537 -42.50 29.86 37.07
C ARG A 537 -43.71 29.51 37.95
N ARG A 538 -43.81 28.26 38.44
CA ARG A 538 -44.90 27.82 39.33
C ARG A 538 -44.53 27.93 40.80
#